data_AF-A0A2D5Y7U4-F1
#
_entry.id   AF-A0A2D5Y7U4-F1
#
_cell.length_a   1.000
_cell.length_b   1.000
_cell.length_c   1.000
_cell.angle_alpha   90.00
_cell.angle_beta   90.00
_cell.angle_gamma   90.00
#
_symmetry.space_group_name_H-M   'P 1'
#
loop_
_entity.id
_entity.type
_entity.pdbx_description
1 polymer ?
#
loop_
_entity_poly.entity_id
_entity_poly.type
_entity_poly.pdbx_seq_one_letter_code
_entity_poly.pdbx_strand_id
1 'polypeptide(L)'
;MGHPIDPEQATPESVRQAVLQLGRESFHQRLGNAEEMSQNLRKQILRSTKGILLKDRNGCVISRSHFLEKNYSREFSEPFGKWMQLVQDVINQPEEFVILPWVNWMRLKQTNLIDHPKLRICMGDQTWMEQWFPWFPLLSGFGFEQNEDGSWQTITRDEGVECHLVDGLATSQNGLVALQLPDESDAQTAQQGNRKGTWGRMLPGYSYYIKDGEFVLNGIKEPENLPQVSLDKDGFLNKKGN
;
A
#
# COMPACT_ATOMS: atom_id res chain seq x y z
N MET A 1 -11.79 22.50 -1.31
CA MET A 1 -12.34 23.15 -0.10
C MET A 1 -11.25 23.15 0.95
N GLY A 2 -11.08 24.26 1.68
CA GLY A 2 -10.21 24.36 2.83
C GLY A 2 -10.71 25.50 3.72
N HIS A 3 -10.76 25.28 5.03
CA HIS A 3 -11.14 26.33 5.98
C HIS A 3 -9.89 27.06 6.46
N PRO A 4 -9.90 28.40 6.54
CA PRO A 4 -8.81 29.15 7.14
C PRO A 4 -8.54 28.67 8.56
N ILE A 5 -7.28 28.44 8.89
CA ILE A 5 -6.86 28.20 10.28
C ILE A 5 -6.67 29.57 10.92
N ASP A 6 -7.37 29.82 12.03
CA ASP A 6 -7.17 31.02 12.82
C ASP A 6 -5.73 31.05 13.37
N PRO A 7 -4.89 32.03 12.99
CA PRO A 7 -3.51 32.12 13.44
C PRO A 7 -3.38 32.20 14.97
N GLU A 8 -4.38 32.77 15.66
CA GLU A 8 -4.34 32.95 17.12
C GLU A 8 -4.64 31.65 17.89
N GLN A 9 -5.22 30.65 17.21
CA GLN A 9 -5.57 29.34 17.79
C GLN A 9 -4.76 28.18 17.17
N ALA A 10 -3.85 28.49 16.24
CA ALA A 10 -3.06 27.51 15.54
C ALA A 10 -1.98 26.90 16.44
N THR A 11 -2.03 25.59 16.62
CA THR A 11 -0.95 24.79 17.20
C THR A 11 -0.33 23.94 16.08
N PRO A 12 0.93 23.50 16.20
CA PRO A 12 1.53 22.59 15.22
C PRO A 12 0.68 21.34 14.97
N GLU A 13 0.03 20.81 16.02
CA GLU A 13 -0.86 19.66 15.90
C GLU A 13 -2.17 20.01 15.20
N SER A 14 -2.83 21.13 15.55
CA SER A 14 -4.08 21.51 14.87
C SER A 14 -3.87 21.83 13.38
N VAL A 15 -2.71 22.42 13.03
CA VAL A 15 -2.31 22.62 11.63
C VAL A 15 -2.07 21.29 10.93
N ARG A 16 -1.32 20.37 11.54
CA ARG A 16 -1.10 19.02 11.02
C ARG A 16 -2.43 18.30 10.76
N GLN A 17 -3.35 18.34 11.71
CA GLN A 17 -4.66 17.70 11.56
C GLN A 17 -5.49 18.30 10.44
N ALA A 18 -5.52 19.62 10.32
CA ALA A 18 -6.21 20.29 9.22
C ALA A 18 -5.61 19.88 7.86
N VAL A 19 -4.28 19.86 7.74
CA VAL A 19 -3.59 19.45 6.50
C VAL A 19 -3.89 17.99 6.16
N LEU A 20 -3.82 17.08 7.14
CA LEU A 20 -4.12 15.67 6.94
C LEU A 20 -5.59 15.44 6.55
N GLN A 21 -6.53 16.15 7.19
CA GLN A 21 -7.94 16.07 6.84
C GLN A 21 -8.21 16.57 5.41
N LEU A 22 -7.59 17.69 5.02
CA LEU A 22 -7.69 18.18 3.64
C LEU A 22 -7.06 17.21 2.64
N GLY A 23 -5.91 16.62 2.98
CA GLY A 23 -5.26 15.57 2.21
C GLY A 23 -6.16 14.34 2.06
N ARG A 24 -6.84 13.93 3.13
CA ARG A 24 -7.84 12.87 3.14
C ARG A 24 -8.98 13.19 2.17
N GLU A 25 -9.65 14.32 2.33
CA GLU A 25 -10.78 14.71 1.47
C GLU A 25 -10.38 14.82 -0.01
N SER A 26 -9.23 15.43 -0.27
CA SER A 26 -8.66 15.54 -1.62
C SER A 26 -8.35 14.17 -2.23
N PHE A 27 -7.82 13.24 -1.42
CA PHE A 27 -7.59 11.86 -1.84
C PHE A 27 -8.90 11.16 -2.20
N HIS A 28 -9.93 11.27 -1.36
CA HIS A 28 -11.23 10.65 -1.58
C HIS A 28 -11.89 11.12 -2.87
N GLN A 29 -11.83 12.42 -3.15
CA GLN A 29 -12.34 13.00 -4.40
C GLN A 29 -11.67 12.41 -5.65
N ARG A 30 -10.38 12.06 -5.57
CA ARG A 30 -9.63 11.46 -6.69
C ARG A 30 -9.90 9.97 -6.91
N LEU A 31 -10.52 9.28 -5.95
CA LEU A 31 -10.76 7.84 -6.09
C LEU A 31 -11.86 7.51 -7.10
N GLY A 32 -12.83 8.42 -7.26
CA GLY A 32 -14.05 8.17 -8.03
C GLY A 32 -15.09 7.36 -7.26
N ASN A 33 -16.19 7.03 -7.92
CA ASN A 33 -17.19 6.11 -7.39
C ASN A 33 -16.77 4.63 -7.59
N ALA A 34 -17.52 3.68 -7.00
CA ALA A 34 -17.16 2.25 -7.06
C ALA A 34 -17.03 1.70 -8.50
N GLU A 35 -17.88 2.16 -9.42
CA GLU A 35 -17.83 1.78 -10.83
C GLU A 35 -16.54 2.28 -11.49
N GLU A 36 -16.19 3.55 -11.28
CA GLU A 36 -14.96 4.16 -11.78
C GLU A 36 -13.71 3.47 -11.20
N MET A 37 -13.71 3.16 -9.90
CA MET A 37 -12.62 2.42 -9.25
C MET A 37 -12.42 1.06 -9.93
N SER A 38 -13.51 0.33 -10.15
CA SER A 38 -13.49 -0.98 -10.81
C SER A 38 -12.95 -0.89 -12.24
N GLN A 39 -13.49 0.02 -13.06
CA GLN A 39 -13.06 0.19 -14.45
C GLN A 39 -11.56 0.54 -14.52
N ASN A 40 -11.10 1.45 -13.65
CA ASN A 40 -9.70 1.85 -13.59
C ASN A 40 -8.79 0.71 -13.11
N LEU A 41 -9.20 -0.04 -12.08
CA LEU A 41 -8.45 -1.18 -11.57
C LEU A 41 -8.28 -2.25 -12.65
N ARG A 42 -9.36 -2.62 -13.36
CA ARG A 42 -9.31 -3.58 -14.48
C ARG A 42 -8.40 -3.11 -15.59
N LYS A 43 -8.54 -1.84 -16.00
CA LYS A 43 -7.68 -1.25 -17.04
C LYS A 43 -6.21 -1.33 -16.64
N GLN A 44 -5.90 -1.11 -15.37
CA GLN A 44 -4.52 -1.20 -14.87
C GLN A 44 -4.02 -2.65 -14.84
N ILE A 45 -4.81 -3.62 -14.34
CA ILE A 45 -4.46 -5.05 -14.33
C ILE A 45 -4.16 -5.54 -15.76
N LEU A 46 -4.98 -5.13 -16.73
CA LEU A 46 -4.89 -5.59 -18.12
C LEU A 46 -3.89 -4.78 -18.97
N ARG A 47 -3.23 -3.75 -18.41
CA ARG A 47 -2.34 -2.86 -19.17
C ARG A 47 -1.11 -3.58 -19.73
N SER A 48 -0.57 -4.57 -19.02
CA SER A 48 0.56 -5.38 -19.48
C SER A 48 0.41 -6.83 -19.06
N THR A 49 0.36 -7.72 -20.05
CA THR A 49 0.21 -9.17 -19.90
C THR A 49 1.51 -9.94 -20.13
N LYS A 50 2.64 -9.25 -20.35
CA LYS A 50 3.93 -9.87 -20.65
C LYS A 50 4.86 -9.84 -19.44
N GLY A 51 5.75 -10.83 -19.36
CA GLY A 51 6.78 -10.93 -18.31
C GLY A 51 6.40 -11.86 -17.16
N ILE A 52 7.37 -12.06 -16.25
CA ILE A 52 7.18 -12.84 -15.02
C ILE A 52 6.39 -11.98 -14.03
N LEU A 53 5.34 -12.53 -13.43
CA LEU A 53 4.61 -11.90 -12.35
C LEU A 53 5.17 -12.35 -11.00
N LEU A 54 5.24 -13.67 -10.80
CA LEU A 54 5.65 -14.29 -9.54
C LEU A 54 6.59 -15.47 -9.81
N LYS A 55 7.58 -15.63 -8.94
CA LYS A 55 8.43 -16.80 -8.85
C LYS A 55 8.49 -17.25 -7.39
N ASP A 56 8.09 -18.48 -7.10
CA ASP A 56 8.16 -19.00 -5.74
C ASP A 56 9.59 -19.49 -5.39
N ARG A 57 9.81 -19.81 -4.12
CA ARG A 57 11.10 -20.34 -3.64
C ARG A 57 11.45 -21.74 -4.19
N ASN A 58 10.47 -22.48 -4.71
CA ASN A 58 10.67 -23.80 -5.29
C ASN A 58 10.98 -23.73 -6.80
N GLY A 59 11.02 -22.52 -7.39
CA GLY A 59 11.27 -22.30 -8.80
C GLY A 59 10.02 -22.36 -9.69
N CYS A 60 8.82 -22.42 -9.12
CA CYS A 60 7.58 -22.23 -9.87
C CYS A 60 7.52 -20.79 -10.38
N VAL A 61 7.39 -20.62 -11.70
CA VAL A 61 7.33 -19.31 -12.36
C VAL A 61 5.96 -19.11 -12.98
N ILE A 62 5.29 -18.04 -12.59
CA ILE A 62 3.98 -17.65 -13.13
C ILE A 62 4.14 -16.36 -13.93
N SER A 63 3.85 -16.43 -15.23
CA SER A 63 3.81 -15.25 -16.09
C SER A 63 2.54 -14.43 -15.85
N ARG A 64 2.57 -13.14 -16.21
CA ARG A 64 1.39 -12.27 -16.11
C ARG A 64 0.22 -12.79 -16.94
N SER A 65 0.49 -13.29 -18.16
CA SER A 65 -0.54 -13.84 -19.03
C SER A 65 -1.20 -15.05 -18.38
N HIS A 66 -0.40 -15.99 -17.89
CA HIS A 66 -0.90 -17.22 -17.27
C HIS A 66 -1.69 -16.93 -15.98
N PHE A 67 -1.24 -15.95 -15.19
CA PHE A 67 -1.94 -15.53 -13.98
C PHE A 67 -3.36 -14.98 -14.26
N LEU A 68 -3.58 -14.39 -15.43
CA LEU A 68 -4.85 -13.78 -15.82
C LEU A 68 -5.76 -14.72 -16.64
N GLU A 69 -5.29 -15.91 -16.99
CA GLU A 69 -6.08 -16.89 -17.73
C GLU A 69 -7.22 -17.48 -16.88
N LYS A 70 -8.37 -17.67 -17.50
CA LYS A 70 -9.55 -18.26 -16.83
C LYS A 70 -9.30 -19.75 -16.57
N ASN A 71 -9.79 -20.25 -15.43
CA ASN A 71 -9.82 -21.66 -15.01
C ASN A 71 -8.53 -22.28 -14.43
N TYR A 72 -7.42 -21.55 -14.34
CA TYR A 72 -6.16 -22.10 -13.82
C TYR A 72 -6.00 -22.02 -12.29
N SER A 73 -6.91 -21.36 -11.56
CA SER A 73 -6.77 -21.17 -10.10
C SER A 73 -6.68 -22.48 -9.32
N ARG A 74 -7.26 -23.58 -9.83
CA ARG A 74 -7.25 -24.91 -9.20
C ARG A 74 -5.96 -25.71 -9.45
N GLU A 75 -5.14 -25.28 -10.41
CA GLU A 75 -3.90 -25.98 -10.77
C GLU A 75 -2.70 -25.53 -9.93
N PHE A 76 -2.82 -24.39 -9.25
CA PHE A 76 -1.77 -23.83 -8.42
C PHE A 76 -2.02 -24.06 -6.94
N SER A 77 -0.95 -24.35 -6.20
CA SER A 77 -0.99 -24.39 -4.74
C SER A 77 -1.24 -22.99 -4.16
N GLU A 78 -1.73 -22.96 -2.92
CA GLU A 78 -1.79 -21.73 -2.15
C GLU A 78 -0.37 -21.12 -1.96
N PRO A 79 -0.22 -19.78 -1.98
CA PRO A 79 -1.29 -18.77 -2.05
C PRO A 79 -1.76 -18.40 -3.47
N PHE A 80 -1.15 -18.95 -4.52
CA PHE A 80 -1.39 -18.52 -5.90
C PHE A 80 -2.82 -18.81 -6.38
N GLY A 81 -3.38 -19.98 -6.04
CA GLY A 81 -4.75 -20.34 -6.39
C GLY A 81 -5.77 -19.33 -5.88
N LYS A 82 -5.74 -19.00 -4.58
CA LYS A 82 -6.56 -17.94 -3.97
C LYS A 82 -6.34 -16.59 -4.63
N TRP A 83 -5.10 -16.18 -4.89
CA TRP A 83 -4.82 -14.90 -5.52
C TRP A 83 -5.37 -14.79 -6.95
N MET A 84 -5.24 -15.85 -7.74
CA MET A 84 -5.82 -15.91 -9.08
C MET A 84 -7.35 -15.82 -9.01
N GLN A 85 -7.97 -16.53 -8.07
CA GLN A 85 -9.41 -16.46 -7.88
C GLN A 85 -9.87 -15.03 -7.53
N LEU A 86 -9.22 -14.37 -6.57
CA LEU A 86 -9.53 -12.98 -6.19
C LEU A 86 -9.46 -12.01 -7.38
N VAL A 87 -8.47 -12.19 -8.25
CA VAL A 87 -8.31 -11.34 -9.44
C VAL A 87 -9.39 -11.62 -10.48
N GLN A 88 -9.75 -12.89 -10.67
CA GLN A 88 -10.88 -13.25 -11.52
C GLN A 88 -12.20 -12.69 -10.97
N ASP A 89 -12.39 -12.70 -9.65
CA ASP A 89 -13.59 -12.13 -9.02
C ASP A 89 -13.64 -10.62 -9.26
N VAL A 90 -12.55 -9.87 -9.13
CA VAL A 90 -12.50 -8.43 -9.49
C VAL A 90 -12.79 -8.17 -10.98
N ILE A 91 -12.24 -9.02 -11.86
CA ILE A 91 -12.44 -8.89 -13.31
C ILE A 91 -13.89 -9.19 -13.71
N ASN A 92 -14.56 -10.13 -13.05
CA ASN A 92 -15.90 -10.58 -13.42
C ASN A 92 -17.03 -9.95 -12.57
N GLN A 93 -16.79 -9.62 -11.31
CA GLN A 93 -17.74 -9.10 -10.30
C GLN A 93 -17.20 -7.80 -9.67
N PRO A 94 -17.42 -6.64 -10.33
CA PRO A 94 -16.65 -5.42 -10.14
C PRO A 94 -16.82 -4.68 -8.82
N GLU A 95 -17.97 -4.77 -8.15
CA GLU A 95 -18.34 -3.73 -7.18
C GLU A 95 -17.95 -4.09 -5.74
N GLU A 96 -17.90 -5.37 -5.38
CA GLU A 96 -17.73 -5.79 -3.99
C GLU A 96 -16.26 -5.88 -3.52
N PHE A 97 -15.30 -6.01 -4.45
CA PHE A 97 -13.92 -6.39 -4.12
C PHE A 97 -12.83 -5.38 -4.54
N VAL A 98 -13.22 -4.22 -5.08
CA VAL A 98 -12.26 -3.31 -5.75
C VAL A 98 -11.71 -2.19 -4.89
N ILE A 99 -12.39 -1.85 -3.79
CA ILE A 99 -12.08 -0.65 -3.01
C ILE A 99 -10.65 -0.70 -2.47
N LEU A 100 -10.31 -1.70 -1.64
CA LEU A 100 -8.99 -1.75 -1.00
C LEU A 100 -7.82 -1.89 -1.99
N PRO A 101 -7.87 -2.78 -3.00
CA PRO A 101 -6.81 -2.88 -4.00
C PRO A 101 -6.58 -1.55 -4.74
N TRP A 102 -7.66 -0.89 -5.17
CA TRP A 102 -7.55 0.38 -5.89
C TRP A 102 -7.02 1.51 -5.01
N VAL A 103 -7.50 1.57 -3.77
CA VAL A 103 -7.09 2.57 -2.80
C VAL A 103 -5.61 2.42 -2.44
N ASN A 104 -5.16 1.20 -2.11
CA ASN A 104 -3.75 0.94 -1.82
C ASN A 104 -2.88 1.37 -3.01
N TRP A 105 -3.28 1.02 -4.23
CA TRP A 105 -2.58 1.44 -5.43
C TRP A 105 -2.51 2.97 -5.60
N MET A 106 -3.61 3.67 -5.36
CA MET A 106 -3.66 5.13 -5.43
C MET A 106 -2.79 5.81 -4.36
N ARG A 107 -2.63 5.19 -3.18
CA ARG A 107 -1.68 5.66 -2.15
C ARG A 107 -0.24 5.46 -2.59
N LEU A 108 0.10 4.26 -3.06
CA LEU A 108 1.47 3.93 -3.48
C LEU A 108 1.95 4.81 -4.64
N LYS A 109 1.06 5.17 -5.58
CA LYS A 109 1.36 6.14 -6.65
C LYS A 109 1.63 7.57 -6.18
N GLN A 110 1.28 7.91 -4.94
CA GLN A 110 1.56 9.21 -4.31
C GLN A 110 2.80 9.14 -3.42
N THR A 111 3.61 8.09 -3.56
CA THR A 111 4.90 7.92 -2.87
C THR A 111 5.99 7.67 -3.90
N ASN A 112 7.24 7.85 -3.50
CA ASN A 112 8.43 7.50 -4.29
C ASN A 112 8.75 5.99 -4.30
N LEU A 113 7.91 5.14 -3.70
CA LEU A 113 8.17 3.70 -3.62
C LEU A 113 8.23 3.05 -5.01
N ILE A 114 7.32 3.44 -5.91
CA ILE A 114 7.22 2.85 -7.25
C ILE A 114 8.36 3.26 -8.18
N ASP A 115 9.05 4.35 -7.85
CA ASP A 115 10.20 4.85 -8.59
C ASP A 115 11.49 4.13 -8.19
N HIS A 116 11.48 3.44 -7.04
CA HIS A 116 12.63 2.69 -6.59
C HIS A 116 12.80 1.41 -7.43
N PRO A 117 13.99 1.19 -8.03
CA PRO A 117 14.18 0.14 -9.04
C PRO A 117 14.23 -1.28 -8.45
N LYS A 118 14.42 -1.40 -7.12
CA LYS A 118 14.56 -2.69 -6.43
C LYS A 118 13.92 -2.68 -5.06
N LEU A 119 12.85 -3.45 -4.88
CA LEU A 119 12.06 -3.49 -3.63
C LEU A 119 12.07 -4.90 -3.04
N ARG A 120 12.07 -5.00 -1.72
CA ARG A 120 11.78 -6.24 -1.00
C ARG A 120 10.65 -5.99 -0.02
N ILE A 121 9.50 -6.59 -0.29
CA ILE A 121 8.37 -6.63 0.64
C ILE A 121 8.71 -7.64 1.73
N CYS A 122 8.92 -7.13 2.94
CA CYS A 122 9.24 -7.93 4.12
C CYS A 122 8.09 -8.88 4.45
N MET A 123 8.42 -10.00 5.12
CA MET A 123 7.41 -10.89 5.66
C MET A 123 6.63 -10.18 6.77
N GLY A 124 5.31 -10.42 6.82
CA GLY A 124 4.44 -9.90 7.85
C GLY A 124 3.33 -10.89 8.19
N ASP A 125 2.31 -10.41 8.89
CA ASP A 125 1.12 -11.20 9.14
C ASP A 125 0.28 -11.41 7.85
N GLN A 126 -0.79 -12.19 7.96
CA GLN A 126 -1.67 -12.45 6.83
C GLN A 126 -2.28 -11.16 6.26
N THR A 127 -2.63 -10.19 7.11
CA THR A 127 -3.23 -8.92 6.68
C THR A 127 -2.27 -8.16 5.79
N TRP A 128 -1.01 -8.03 6.22
CA TRP A 128 0.06 -7.42 5.44
C TRP A 128 0.20 -8.06 4.07
N MET A 129 0.30 -9.39 4.03
CA MET A 129 0.49 -10.12 2.77
C MET A 129 -0.69 -9.95 1.82
N GLU A 130 -1.93 -9.95 2.33
CA GLU A 130 -3.15 -9.76 1.53
C GLU A 130 -3.30 -8.34 0.97
N GLN A 131 -2.69 -7.32 1.61
CA GLN A 131 -2.68 -5.96 1.07
C GLN A 131 -1.71 -5.78 -0.09
N TRP A 132 -0.63 -6.57 -0.14
CA TRP A 132 0.38 -6.51 -1.20
C TRP A 132 0.06 -7.42 -2.38
N PHE A 133 -0.30 -8.68 -2.12
CA PHE A 133 -0.40 -9.71 -3.15
C PHE A 133 -1.85 -10.16 -3.38
N PRO A 134 -2.26 -10.31 -4.65
CA PRO A 134 -1.48 -10.18 -5.89
C PRO A 134 -1.42 -8.75 -6.46
N TRP A 135 -2.02 -7.78 -5.77
CA TRP A 135 -2.34 -6.47 -6.33
C TRP A 135 -1.12 -5.65 -6.74
N PHE A 136 -0.13 -5.50 -5.87
CA PHE A 136 1.01 -4.65 -6.16
C PHE A 136 1.82 -5.14 -7.38
N PRO A 137 2.20 -6.43 -7.53
CA PRO A 137 2.82 -6.92 -8.76
C PRO A 137 1.96 -6.66 -10.01
N LEU A 138 0.64 -6.89 -9.91
CA LEU A 138 -0.30 -6.69 -11.02
C LEU A 138 -0.43 -5.22 -11.44
N LEU A 139 -0.39 -4.29 -10.49
CA LEU A 139 -0.65 -2.89 -10.75
C LEU A 139 0.63 -2.10 -11.04
N SER A 140 1.76 -2.44 -10.40
CA SER A 140 3.07 -1.81 -10.65
C SER A 140 3.70 -2.22 -11.97
N GLY A 141 3.46 -3.47 -12.41
CA GLY A 141 4.19 -4.05 -13.54
C GLY A 141 5.46 -4.80 -13.14
N PHE A 142 5.86 -4.75 -11.87
CA PHE A 142 6.99 -5.51 -11.36
C PHE A 142 6.68 -7.01 -11.31
N GLY A 143 7.71 -7.82 -11.57
CA GLY A 143 7.74 -9.23 -11.22
C GLY A 143 8.40 -9.41 -9.86
N PHE A 144 7.98 -10.41 -9.09
CA PHE A 144 8.53 -10.68 -7.76
C PHE A 144 8.97 -12.14 -7.61
N GLU A 145 10.08 -12.36 -6.91
CA GLU A 145 10.52 -13.69 -6.47
C GLU A 145 10.51 -13.81 -4.96
N GLN A 146 10.09 -14.97 -4.46
CA GLN A 146 10.05 -15.26 -3.04
C GLN A 146 11.43 -15.74 -2.55
N ASN A 147 11.91 -15.13 -1.47
CA ASN A 147 13.14 -15.52 -0.78
C ASN A 147 12.89 -16.67 0.21
N GLU A 148 13.97 -17.28 0.70
CA GLU A 148 13.90 -18.38 1.68
C GLU A 148 13.21 -17.96 2.99
N ASP A 149 13.39 -16.71 3.40
CA ASP A 149 12.77 -16.10 4.59
C ASP A 149 11.28 -15.76 4.40
N GLY A 150 10.71 -16.03 3.22
CA GLY A 150 9.31 -15.76 2.89
C GLY A 150 9.02 -14.35 2.39
N SER A 151 9.99 -13.42 2.42
CA SER A 151 9.87 -12.08 1.83
C SER A 151 9.84 -12.14 0.30
N TRP A 152 9.36 -11.08 -0.35
CA TRP A 152 9.24 -11.02 -1.81
C TRP A 152 10.07 -9.87 -2.37
N GLN A 153 10.97 -10.17 -3.29
CA GLN A 153 11.86 -9.19 -3.92
C GLN A 153 11.52 -8.99 -5.39
N THR A 154 11.64 -7.76 -5.88
CA THR A 154 11.49 -7.46 -7.32
C THR A 154 12.53 -8.20 -8.15
N ILE A 155 12.09 -8.83 -9.24
CA ILE A 155 12.96 -9.44 -10.25
C ILE A 155 13.53 -8.31 -11.12
N THR A 156 14.81 -8.01 -10.95
CA THR A 156 15.54 -7.02 -11.75
C THR A 156 16.87 -7.61 -12.24
N ARG A 157 17.36 -7.10 -13.37
CA ARG A 157 18.70 -7.43 -13.89
C ARG A 157 19.79 -6.56 -13.27
N ASP A 158 19.41 -5.53 -12.51
CA ASP A 158 20.33 -4.59 -11.91
C ASP A 158 20.84 -5.11 -10.56
N GLU A 159 21.96 -5.82 -10.60
CA GLU A 159 22.61 -6.39 -9.42
C GLU A 159 23.27 -5.31 -8.54
N GLY A 160 23.62 -4.15 -9.11
CA GLY A 160 24.36 -3.08 -8.43
C GLY A 160 23.52 -2.19 -7.52
N VAL A 161 22.19 -2.26 -7.61
CA VAL A 161 21.30 -1.44 -6.78
C VAL A 161 20.96 -2.15 -5.48
N GLU A 162 21.11 -1.42 -4.37
CA GLU A 162 20.67 -1.86 -3.05
C GLU A 162 19.14 -2.01 -3.02
N CYS A 163 18.67 -3.05 -2.33
CA CYS A 163 17.25 -3.32 -2.24
C CYS A 163 16.62 -2.48 -1.13
N HIS A 164 15.59 -1.69 -1.46
CA HIS A 164 14.81 -0.98 -0.43
C HIS A 164 13.86 -1.96 0.26
N LEU A 165 14.00 -2.06 1.58
CA LEU A 165 13.15 -2.92 2.41
C LEU A 165 11.83 -2.21 2.69
N VAL A 166 10.73 -2.90 2.36
CA VAL A 166 9.37 -2.40 2.55
C VAL A 166 8.74 -3.16 3.70
N ASP A 167 8.52 -2.44 4.79
CA ASP A 167 7.84 -2.89 5.99
C ASP A 167 6.90 -1.78 6.47
N GLY A 168 5.96 -2.09 7.38
CA GLY A 168 5.08 -1.08 7.95
C GLY A 168 3.84 -1.63 8.63
N LEU A 169 2.72 -0.93 8.46
CA LEU A 169 1.44 -1.23 9.09
C LEU A 169 0.35 -1.38 8.04
N ALA A 170 -0.39 -2.48 8.13
CA ALA A 170 -1.60 -2.70 7.36
C ALA A 170 -2.75 -3.15 8.27
N THR A 171 -3.98 -2.86 7.86
CA THR A 171 -5.19 -3.33 8.53
C THR A 171 -6.17 -3.91 7.52
N SER A 172 -7.01 -4.84 7.95
CA SER A 172 -8.03 -5.44 7.09
C SER A 172 -9.13 -4.43 6.71
N GLN A 173 -9.34 -3.41 7.54
CA GLN A 173 -10.35 -2.37 7.31
C GLN A 173 -9.87 -1.32 6.31
N ASN A 174 -8.64 -0.82 6.49
CA ASN A 174 -8.14 0.36 5.77
C ASN A 174 -7.02 0.06 4.75
N GLY A 175 -6.48 -1.16 4.73
CA GLY A 175 -5.40 -1.57 3.82
C GLY A 175 -4.02 -1.14 4.32
N LEU A 176 -3.14 -0.70 3.42
CA LEU A 176 -1.83 -0.17 3.79
C LEU A 176 -1.98 1.17 4.50
N VAL A 177 -1.51 1.26 5.75
CA VAL A 177 -1.64 2.45 6.60
C VAL A 177 -0.34 3.24 6.66
N ALA A 178 0.78 2.58 6.89
CA ALA A 178 2.10 3.21 6.95
C ALA A 178 3.18 2.33 6.35
N LEU A 179 4.21 2.95 5.76
CA LEU A 179 5.31 2.26 5.10
C LEU A 179 6.66 2.91 5.39
N GLN A 180 7.70 2.08 5.48
CA GLN A 180 9.09 2.50 5.33
C GLN A 180 9.33 2.85 3.86
N LEU A 181 9.34 4.15 3.54
CA LEU A 181 9.50 4.64 2.18
C LEU A 181 10.98 4.94 1.89
N PRO A 182 11.42 4.90 0.61
CA PRO A 182 12.72 5.42 0.24
C PRO A 182 12.84 6.89 0.68
N ASP A 183 14.05 7.34 0.99
CA ASP A 183 14.27 8.76 1.26
C ASP A 183 14.06 9.58 -0.01
N GLU A 184 13.53 10.80 0.13
CA GLU A 184 13.43 11.73 -0.99
C GLU A 184 14.83 12.21 -1.39
N SER A 185 15.11 12.17 -2.69
CA SER A 185 16.41 12.57 -3.25
C SER A 185 16.53 14.09 -3.49
N ASP A 186 15.47 14.86 -3.30
CA ASP A 186 15.47 16.31 -3.54
C ASP A 186 16.09 17.07 -2.35
N ALA A 187 17.22 17.73 -2.59
CA ALA A 187 17.98 18.46 -1.57
C ALA A 187 17.21 19.63 -0.92
N GLN A 188 16.14 20.15 -1.53
CA GLN A 188 15.41 21.30 -0.99
C GLN A 188 14.26 20.91 -0.06
N THR A 189 13.70 19.71 -0.22
CA THR A 189 12.56 19.23 0.57
C THR A 189 12.80 17.87 1.21
N ALA A 190 14.03 17.33 1.15
CA ALA A 190 14.41 15.99 1.61
C ALA A 190 13.72 15.60 2.92
N GLN A 191 12.63 14.85 2.80
CA GLN A 191 12.01 14.19 3.93
C GLN A 191 12.53 12.76 4.01
N GLN A 192 12.99 12.40 5.21
CA GLN A 192 13.34 11.02 5.52
C GLN A 192 12.10 10.15 5.31
N GLY A 193 12.15 9.15 4.44
CA GLY A 193 11.03 8.24 4.13
C GLY A 193 10.95 7.05 5.08
N ASN A 194 12.08 6.68 5.69
CA ASN A 194 12.19 5.52 6.57
C ASN A 194 12.82 5.86 7.92
N ARG A 195 12.43 5.16 8.98
CA ARG A 195 13.02 5.31 10.32
C ARG A 195 13.00 3.98 11.06
N LYS A 196 14.19 3.53 11.47
CA LYS A 196 14.35 2.30 12.24
C LYS A 196 13.53 2.34 13.53
N GLY A 197 12.84 1.24 13.84
CA GLY A 197 12.00 1.10 15.04
C GLY A 197 10.57 1.64 14.89
N THR A 198 10.21 2.15 13.71
CA THR A 198 8.87 2.66 13.39
C THR A 198 8.16 1.75 12.38
N TRP A 199 6.87 1.95 12.17
CA TRP A 199 6.12 1.40 11.02
C TRP A 199 6.25 2.27 9.76
N GLY A 200 7.08 3.31 9.80
CA GLY A 200 7.26 4.24 8.69
C GLY A 200 6.25 5.38 8.70
N ARG A 201 6.11 6.06 7.54
CA ARG A 201 5.24 7.23 7.39
C ARG A 201 3.80 6.81 7.13
N MET A 202 2.85 7.55 7.72
CA MET A 202 1.43 7.43 7.36
C MET A 202 1.25 7.71 5.88
N LEU A 203 0.55 6.82 5.17
CA LEU A 203 0.30 7.00 3.75
C LEU A 203 -0.69 8.14 3.47
N PRO A 204 -0.65 8.74 2.26
CA PRO A 204 -1.64 9.72 1.86
C PRO A 204 -3.08 9.19 1.94
N GLY A 205 -4.03 10.09 2.16
CA GLY A 205 -5.45 9.72 2.22
C GLY A 205 -5.93 9.27 3.60
N TYR A 206 -5.15 9.54 4.65
CA TYR A 206 -5.56 9.35 6.05
C TYR A 206 -5.52 10.67 6.83
N SER A 207 -6.42 10.79 7.78
CA SER A 207 -6.28 11.67 8.95
C SER A 207 -6.41 10.85 10.22
N TYR A 208 -6.22 11.46 11.38
CA TYR A 208 -6.41 10.76 12.65
C TYR A 208 -6.92 11.71 13.73
N TYR A 209 -7.30 11.16 14.87
CA TYR A 209 -7.49 11.92 16.09
C TYR A 209 -7.20 11.02 17.29
N ILE A 210 -6.97 11.63 18.45
CA ILE A 210 -6.82 10.91 19.70
C ILE A 210 -8.15 10.96 20.45
N LYS A 211 -8.69 9.80 20.81
CA LYS A 211 -9.90 9.66 21.62
C LYS A 211 -9.59 8.73 22.79
N ASP A 212 -9.81 9.20 24.01
CA ASP A 212 -9.57 8.43 25.24
C ASP A 212 -8.14 7.85 25.33
N GLY A 213 -7.15 8.58 24.78
CA GLY A 213 -5.74 8.17 24.72
C GLY A 213 -5.41 7.18 23.61
N GLU A 214 -6.38 6.81 22.77
CA GLU A 214 -6.24 5.86 21.67
C GLU A 214 -6.15 6.57 20.33
N PHE A 215 -5.33 6.01 19.43
CA PHE A 215 -5.15 6.55 18.09
C PHE A 215 -6.27 6.04 17.20
N VAL A 216 -7.08 6.96 16.66
CA VAL A 216 -8.17 6.62 15.75
C VAL A 216 -7.83 7.09 14.35
N LEU A 217 -7.72 6.13 13.43
CA LEU A 217 -7.42 6.36 12.02
C LEU A 217 -8.70 6.64 11.24
N ASN A 218 -8.71 7.73 10.49
CA ASN A 218 -9.76 8.07 9.53
C ASN A 218 -9.26 7.80 8.12
N GLY A 219 -9.77 6.74 7.51
CA GLY A 219 -9.55 6.43 6.10
C GLY A 219 -10.82 6.65 5.27
N ILE A 220 -11.11 5.66 4.43
CA ILE A 220 -12.28 5.63 3.52
C ILE A 220 -13.48 4.97 4.16
N LYS A 221 -13.23 3.94 4.96
CA LYS A 221 -14.27 3.31 5.77
C LYS A 221 -14.46 4.09 7.06
N GLU A 222 -15.33 3.56 7.91
CA GLU A 222 -15.52 4.05 9.27
C GLU A 222 -14.18 4.21 10.02
N PRO A 223 -14.11 5.13 10.99
CA PRO A 223 -12.93 5.31 11.83
C PRO A 223 -12.49 3.99 12.49
N GLU A 224 -11.19 3.71 12.48
CA GLU A 224 -10.61 2.48 13.02
C GLU A 224 -9.74 2.82 14.25
N ASN A 225 -10.01 2.16 15.36
CA ASN A 225 -9.22 2.33 16.57
C ASN A 225 -7.97 1.44 16.51
N LEU A 226 -6.79 2.07 16.64
CA LEU A 226 -5.48 1.43 16.64
C LEU A 226 -4.78 1.71 17.97
N PRO A 227 -5.17 1.04 19.07
CA PRO A 227 -4.70 1.38 20.42
C PRO A 227 -3.19 1.25 20.58
N GLN A 228 -2.56 0.38 19.79
CA GLN A 228 -1.11 0.14 19.76
C GLN A 228 -0.31 1.20 18.97
N VAL A 229 -0.97 2.16 18.32
CA VAL A 229 -0.31 3.15 17.45
C VAL A 229 -0.14 4.49 18.16
N SER A 230 1.00 5.13 17.91
CA SER A 230 1.26 6.54 18.21
C SER A 230 1.92 7.20 17.00
N LEU A 231 1.79 8.53 16.88
CA LEU A 231 2.48 9.31 15.86
C LEU A 231 3.54 10.17 16.54
N ASP A 232 4.77 10.14 16.04
CA ASP A 232 5.79 11.07 16.49
C ASP A 232 5.68 12.44 15.81
N LYS A 233 6.48 13.39 16.32
CA LYS A 233 6.51 14.77 15.82
C LYS A 233 6.88 14.90 14.34
N ASP A 234 7.57 13.90 13.77
CA ASP A 234 8.07 13.90 12.40
C ASP A 234 7.12 13.13 11.45
N GLY A 235 6.01 12.60 11.98
CA GLY A 235 4.97 11.93 11.23
C GLY A 235 5.21 10.43 11.01
N PHE A 236 6.05 9.78 11.82
CA PHE A 236 6.21 8.33 11.78
C PHE A 236 5.27 7.64 12.76
N LEU A 237 4.67 6.53 12.33
CA LEU A 237 3.83 5.68 13.16
C LEU A 237 4.72 4.74 13.97
N ASN A 238 4.47 4.68 15.28
CA ASN A 238 5.22 3.89 16.23
C ASN A 238 4.32 2.96 17.01
N LYS A 239 4.85 1.80 17.40
CA LYS A 239 4.21 0.94 18.38
C LYS A 239 4.31 1.60 19.76
N LYS A 240 3.18 1.79 20.44
CA LYS A 240 3.17 2.31 21.82
C LYS A 240 4.01 1.41 22.74
N GLY A 241 4.90 2.01 23.51
CA GLY A 241 5.73 1.33 24.51
C GLY A 241 7.13 0.91 24.04
N ASN A 242 7.57 1.36 22.86
CA ASN A 242 8.97 1.34 22.44
C ASN A 242 9.65 2.69 22.69
#